data_AF-A0A1F4CAF0-F1
#
_entry.id   AF-A0A1F4CAF0-F1
#
_cell.length_a   1.000
_cell.length_b   1.000
_cell.length_c   1.000
_cell.angle_alpha   90.00
_cell.angle_beta   90.00
_cell.angle_gamma   90.00
#
_symmetry.space_group_name_H-M   'P 1'
#
loop_
_entity.id
_entity.type
_entity.pdbx_description
1 polymer ?
#
loop_
_entity_poly.entity_id
_entity_poly.type
_entity_poly.pdbx_seq_one_letter_code
_entity_poly.pdbx_strand_id
1 'polypeptide(L)'
;MKTFRTLSAVLLALGLSVVLPGCAAAPAALTPAPPATAQPTPPASTPATTPATTTTPGLRPTPALALAPTPAGTPAGEEERITLTFRAAPVEQVFDMLSRKDNVNILLSKGVTGAVTLNLYDVTVKEAIYAVARAAGYWVEAHDGGYTIIVGSAAGVDNPASNNRVQTLKVQYSDTLQVADILAKYVSRYGKVTPLLGRKMIVVEDLPAFVERVEKLLGQLDVPPKQIMIEAKILEVTLDESERFGVDWKQVFGTPGGDTTGSFGTTGLAGGTLAAPPQGFFFSLLDKRLELFLGALASKGRVRTLSTPKLLALENQEAKVIIGDSTGYKVTTTINQVTTESIQFLESGIILKVTPSVDQRGRVVLKVQPEVSSASLAAGVPSKKSTQVTTELISGDGQSIFIAGLIKSKGSLDRSGVPILGDLPVIGNLFSTAIEAVSTSETVVIITPHIVREPGDADRFSEDRARQAEQAAASIAEQEARLRRGKPPPP
;
A
#
# COMPACT_ATOMS: atom_id res chain seq x y z
N MET A 1 54.43 56.44 10.33
CA MET A 1 55.87 56.09 10.36
C MET A 1 56.04 54.74 9.67
N LYS A 2 56.86 54.72 8.60
CA LYS A 2 57.71 53.62 8.05
C LYS A 2 57.06 52.22 7.86
N THR A 3 57.10 51.51 6.73
CA THR A 3 57.92 51.49 5.49
C THR A 3 57.27 50.41 4.59
N PHE A 4 56.84 50.67 3.35
CA PHE A 4 57.59 50.62 2.06
C PHE A 4 58.36 49.32 1.77
N ARG A 5 57.91 48.57 0.74
CA ARG A 5 58.65 48.13 -0.48
C ARG A 5 57.99 46.90 -1.16
N THR A 6 57.43 47.04 -2.38
CA THR A 6 57.99 46.63 -3.71
C THR A 6 58.19 45.11 -3.88
N LEU A 7 57.91 44.41 -4.98
CA LEU A 7 57.92 44.72 -6.42
C LEU A 7 57.31 43.52 -7.21
N SER A 8 56.68 43.83 -8.35
CA SER A 8 56.62 43.17 -9.67
C SER A 8 56.78 41.65 -9.94
N ALA A 9 56.05 41.27 -11.01
CA ALA A 9 56.39 40.35 -12.12
C ALA A 9 56.01 38.85 -11.95
N VAL A 10 54.97 38.36 -12.66
CA VAL A 10 54.99 37.80 -14.04
C VAL A 10 55.64 36.40 -14.07
N LEU A 11 54.86 35.34 -14.32
CA LEU A 11 54.87 34.55 -15.57
C LEU A 11 54.16 33.19 -15.39
N LEU A 12 53.39 32.87 -16.43
CA LEU A 12 52.88 31.57 -16.88
C LEU A 12 53.86 30.39 -16.69
N ALA A 13 53.33 29.20 -16.35
CA ALA A 13 53.49 27.92 -17.07
C ALA A 13 53.61 26.66 -16.17
N LEU A 14 52.79 25.66 -16.53
CA LEU A 14 52.95 24.20 -16.48
C LEU A 14 53.64 23.48 -15.30
N GLY A 15 53.01 22.39 -14.85
CA GLY A 15 53.64 21.23 -14.22
C GLY A 15 52.68 20.52 -13.26
N LEU A 16 52.01 19.43 -13.65
CA LEU A 16 52.48 18.03 -13.68
C LEU A 16 52.35 17.32 -12.32
N SER A 17 51.50 16.28 -12.34
CA SER A 17 51.52 15.03 -11.56
C SER A 17 51.45 15.03 -10.03
N VAL A 18 50.39 14.40 -9.52
CA VAL A 18 50.46 13.55 -8.32
C VAL A 18 49.76 12.22 -8.61
N VAL A 19 50.45 11.14 -8.24
CA VAL A 19 50.16 9.71 -8.46
C VAL A 19 49.84 9.09 -7.08
N LEU A 20 49.08 7.97 -7.11
CA LEU A 20 48.93 6.87 -6.12
C LEU A 20 47.67 6.91 -5.23
N PRO A 21 47.23 5.75 -4.65
CA PRO A 21 47.11 4.41 -5.25
C PRO A 21 45.83 3.64 -4.82
N GLY A 22 45.52 2.54 -5.52
CA GLY A 22 45.30 1.26 -4.85
C GLY A 22 43.87 0.75 -4.58
N CYS A 23 43.69 -0.52 -4.97
CA CYS A 23 42.80 -1.55 -4.40
C CYS A 23 41.32 -1.67 -4.83
N ALA A 24 41.11 -2.72 -5.64
CA ALA A 24 40.39 -3.95 -5.25
C ALA A 24 39.00 -4.23 -5.86
N ALA A 25 38.98 -5.39 -6.51
CA ALA A 25 37.92 -6.40 -6.52
C ALA A 25 36.63 -6.13 -7.33
N ALA A 26 36.64 -6.64 -8.56
CA ALA A 26 35.44 -7.07 -9.27
C ALA A 26 34.95 -8.42 -8.72
N PRO A 27 33.63 -8.64 -8.69
CA PRO A 27 33.09 -9.97 -8.91
C PRO A 27 32.16 -9.99 -10.13
N ALA A 28 32.38 -11.02 -10.95
CA ALA A 28 31.45 -11.49 -11.97
C ALA A 28 30.27 -12.24 -11.31
N ALA A 29 29.06 -11.99 -11.79
CA ALA A 29 27.89 -12.88 -11.62
C ALA A 29 26.91 -12.56 -12.77
N LEU A 30 26.88 -13.37 -13.83
CA LEU A 30 25.97 -14.52 -14.00
C LEU A 30 24.50 -14.10 -14.12
N THR A 31 24.06 -13.86 -15.36
CA THR A 31 22.66 -13.93 -15.79
C THR A 31 22.23 -15.38 -15.94
N PRO A 32 21.15 -15.86 -15.28
CA PRO A 32 20.53 -17.13 -15.62
C PRO A 32 19.49 -16.96 -16.73
N ALA A 33 19.61 -17.82 -17.75
CA ALA A 33 18.64 -18.03 -18.81
C ALA A 33 17.41 -18.82 -18.30
N PRO A 34 16.23 -18.66 -18.93
CA PRO A 34 15.00 -19.35 -18.53
C PRO A 34 14.99 -20.82 -18.99
N PRO A 35 14.42 -21.76 -18.19
CA PRO A 35 14.37 -23.17 -18.57
C PRO A 35 13.23 -23.49 -19.54
N ALA A 36 13.58 -24.22 -20.59
CA ALA A 36 12.69 -24.85 -21.54
C ALA A 36 11.89 -26.00 -20.88
N THR A 37 10.59 -26.04 -21.15
CA THR A 37 9.67 -27.09 -20.73
C THR A 37 9.85 -28.32 -21.64
N ALA A 38 10.25 -29.45 -21.06
CA ALA A 38 10.26 -30.75 -21.72
C ALA A 38 8.91 -31.46 -21.48
N GLN A 39 8.15 -31.70 -22.55
CA GLN A 39 7.07 -32.68 -22.59
C GLN A 39 7.64 -34.09 -22.81
N PRO A 40 7.11 -35.14 -22.16
CA PRO A 40 7.21 -36.50 -22.66
C PRO A 40 6.00 -36.86 -23.52
N THR A 41 6.30 -37.34 -24.72
CA THR A 41 5.43 -37.99 -25.70
C THR A 41 4.79 -39.29 -25.16
N PRO A 42 3.56 -39.63 -25.57
CA PRO A 42 3.00 -40.96 -25.39
C PRO A 42 3.35 -41.89 -26.57
N PRO A 43 3.53 -43.20 -26.38
CA PRO A 43 3.54 -44.16 -27.47
C PRO A 43 2.12 -44.70 -27.74
N ALA A 44 1.77 -44.73 -29.02
CA ALA A 44 0.62 -45.44 -29.56
C ALA A 44 1.09 -46.74 -30.24
N SER A 45 0.35 -47.84 -30.02
CA SER A 45 0.15 -48.89 -31.02
C SER A 45 -1.12 -49.71 -30.75
N THR A 46 -1.96 -49.73 -31.78
CA THR A 46 -3.22 -50.45 -32.07
C THR A 46 -2.94 -51.94 -32.43
N PRO A 47 -3.87 -52.78 -32.96
CA PRO A 47 -5.35 -52.84 -32.90
C PRO A 47 -5.95 -54.26 -32.68
N ALA A 48 -7.30 -54.33 -32.72
CA ALA A 48 -8.16 -55.38 -33.31
C ALA A 48 -8.92 -56.32 -32.33
N THR A 49 -10.26 -56.22 -32.31
CA THR A 49 -11.20 -57.04 -33.12
C THR A 49 -12.62 -57.00 -32.50
N THR A 50 -13.59 -56.46 -33.24
CA THR A 50 -15.06 -56.58 -33.09
C THR A 50 -15.54 -57.93 -33.68
N PRO A 51 -16.84 -58.33 -33.71
CA PRO A 51 -18.05 -57.91 -32.98
C PRO A 51 -18.99 -59.08 -32.54
N ALA A 52 -20.17 -58.69 -32.04
CA ALA A 52 -21.51 -59.32 -32.23
C ALA A 52 -22.07 -60.18 -31.07
N THR A 53 -23.06 -59.65 -30.32
CA THR A 53 -24.54 -59.77 -30.46
C THR A 53 -25.03 -60.94 -29.59
N THR A 54 -26.03 -60.83 -28.70
CA THR A 54 -27.46 -60.76 -29.02
C THR A 54 -28.28 -60.61 -27.71
N THR A 55 -29.28 -59.71 -27.68
CA THR A 55 -30.68 -59.86 -27.12
C THR A 55 -30.90 -60.31 -25.67
N THR A 56 -31.85 -59.84 -24.85
CA THR A 56 -33.11 -59.06 -24.99
C THR A 56 -33.61 -58.67 -23.58
N PRO A 57 -34.52 -57.68 -23.43
CA PRO A 57 -34.82 -56.94 -22.19
C PRO A 57 -36.03 -57.47 -21.40
N GLY A 58 -36.21 -56.95 -20.18
CA GLY A 58 -37.27 -57.35 -19.25
C GLY A 58 -38.64 -56.69 -19.46
N LEU A 59 -39.61 -57.07 -18.60
CA LEU A 59 -40.82 -56.31 -18.21
C LEU A 59 -41.53 -56.98 -16.98
N ARG A 60 -42.04 -56.10 -16.10
CA ARG A 60 -42.91 -56.20 -14.88
C ARG A 60 -44.29 -56.92 -15.10
N PRO A 61 -45.28 -56.98 -14.15
CA PRO A 61 -45.35 -56.94 -12.66
C PRO A 61 -46.34 -57.98 -11.98
N THR A 62 -46.37 -58.00 -10.61
CA THR A 62 -47.34 -58.42 -9.52
C THR A 62 -48.72 -59.13 -9.82
N PRO A 63 -49.47 -59.77 -8.85
CA PRO A 63 -49.31 -59.84 -7.37
C PRO A 63 -49.68 -61.15 -6.60
N ALA A 64 -49.34 -61.11 -5.29
CA ALA A 64 -50.06 -61.62 -4.10
C ALA A 64 -50.42 -63.11 -3.92
N LEU A 65 -49.79 -63.75 -2.92
CA LEU A 65 -50.49 -64.61 -1.96
C LEU A 65 -49.89 -64.43 -0.56
N ALA A 66 -50.72 -64.65 0.46
CA ALA A 66 -50.66 -64.03 1.77
C ALA A 66 -49.81 -64.76 2.84
N LEU A 67 -49.31 -63.95 3.77
CA LEU A 67 -49.19 -64.11 5.24
C LEU A 67 -49.15 -65.53 5.84
N ALA A 68 -48.03 -65.86 6.51
CA ALA A 68 -47.87 -66.12 7.96
C ALA A 68 -46.61 -66.98 8.24
N PRO A 69 -46.12 -67.09 9.49
CA PRO A 69 -45.48 -66.07 10.29
C PRO A 69 -43.99 -66.40 10.58
N THR A 70 -43.30 -65.39 11.08
CA THR A 70 -41.95 -65.41 11.66
C THR A 70 -41.74 -66.54 12.69
N PRO A 71 -40.60 -67.25 12.66
CA PRO A 71 -39.94 -67.68 13.88
C PRO A 71 -38.85 -66.66 14.21
N ALA A 72 -39.14 -65.84 15.22
CA ALA A 72 -38.11 -65.23 16.03
C ALA A 72 -37.54 -66.34 16.91
N GLY A 73 -36.21 -66.36 17.05
CA GLY A 73 -35.54 -67.24 17.99
C GLY A 73 -34.56 -68.19 17.31
N THR A 74 -33.46 -67.66 16.79
CA THR A 74 -32.20 -68.40 16.88
C THR A 74 -31.67 -68.17 18.29
N PRO A 75 -31.52 -69.20 19.13
CA PRO A 75 -30.92 -69.03 20.45
C PRO A 75 -29.48 -68.56 20.28
N ALA A 76 -29.13 -67.46 20.94
CA ALA A 76 -27.76 -67.04 21.14
C ALA A 76 -27.00 -68.22 21.76
N GLY A 77 -25.99 -68.71 21.03
CA GLY A 77 -25.05 -69.68 21.58
C GLY A 77 -24.44 -69.11 22.87
N GLU A 78 -24.21 -69.97 23.85
CA GLU A 78 -23.45 -69.63 25.05
C GLU A 78 -22.09 -69.07 24.64
N GLU A 79 -21.95 -67.74 24.63
CA GLU A 79 -20.68 -67.06 24.40
C GLU A 79 -19.78 -67.32 25.61
N GLU A 80 -18.74 -68.13 25.43
CA GLU A 80 -17.80 -68.50 26.48
C GLU A 80 -17.09 -67.24 27.00
N ARG A 81 -17.31 -66.90 28.27
CA ARG A 81 -16.72 -65.72 28.90
C ARG A 81 -15.31 -66.01 29.39
N ILE A 82 -14.40 -65.09 29.13
CA ILE A 82 -12.97 -65.27 29.41
C ILE A 82 -12.44 -64.15 30.29
N THR A 83 -11.52 -64.53 31.18
CA THR A 83 -10.72 -63.60 31.97
C THR A 83 -9.29 -63.71 31.49
N LEU A 84 -8.72 -62.61 31.01
CA LEU A 84 -7.40 -62.54 30.41
C LEU A 84 -6.59 -61.40 31.02
N THR A 85 -5.31 -61.65 31.24
CA THR A 85 -4.36 -60.64 31.75
C THR A 85 -3.15 -60.60 30.85
N PHE A 86 -2.93 -59.45 30.22
CA PHE A 86 -1.78 -59.18 29.37
C PHE A 86 -0.92 -58.11 30.01
N ARG A 87 0.39 -58.37 30.08
CA ARG A 87 1.39 -57.38 30.51
C ARG A 87 2.46 -57.29 29.43
N ALA A 88 2.56 -56.12 28.80
CA ALA A 88 3.50 -55.84 27.73
C ALA A 88 3.54 -56.92 26.62
N ALA A 89 2.37 -57.48 26.29
CA ALA A 89 2.27 -58.55 25.30
C ALA A 89 2.27 -57.96 23.88
N PRO A 90 3.01 -58.54 22.92
CA PRO A 90 2.95 -58.13 21.51
C PRO A 90 1.54 -58.28 20.96
N VAL A 91 1.04 -57.22 20.30
CA VAL A 91 -0.34 -57.16 19.79
C VAL A 91 -0.67 -58.31 18.84
N GLU A 92 0.28 -58.73 18.01
CA GLU A 92 0.16 -59.86 17.08
C GLU A 92 -0.15 -61.18 17.81
N GLN A 93 0.55 -61.44 18.92
CA GLN A 93 0.37 -62.65 19.72
C GLN A 93 -0.98 -62.65 20.44
N VAL A 94 -1.42 -61.49 20.92
CA VAL A 94 -2.72 -61.33 21.58
C VAL A 94 -3.85 -61.63 20.59
N PHE A 95 -3.79 -61.11 19.37
CA PHE A 95 -4.79 -61.39 18.34
C PHE A 95 -4.74 -62.83 17.82
N ASP A 96 -3.55 -63.44 17.65
CA ASP A 96 -3.44 -64.87 17.30
C ASP A 96 -4.07 -65.76 18.38
N MET A 97 -3.85 -65.44 19.66
CA MET A 97 -4.44 -66.19 20.77
C MET A 97 -5.98 -66.08 20.80
N LEU A 98 -6.52 -64.88 20.55
CA LEU A 98 -7.96 -64.64 20.49
C LEU A 98 -8.61 -65.32 19.26
N SER A 99 -7.93 -65.30 18.12
CA SER A 99 -8.34 -66.01 16.89
C SER A 99 -8.50 -67.52 17.13
N ARG A 100 -7.52 -68.15 17.81
CA ARG A 100 -7.52 -69.59 18.08
C ARG A 100 -8.56 -70.05 19.09
N LYS A 101 -8.91 -69.22 20.08
CA LYS A 101 -9.84 -69.64 21.13
C LYS A 101 -11.26 -69.82 20.62
N ASP A 102 -11.69 -68.99 19.67
CA ASP A 102 -13.08 -68.98 19.16
C ASP A 102 -13.16 -69.32 17.66
N ASN A 103 -12.05 -69.78 17.07
CA ASN A 103 -11.91 -70.08 15.63
C ASN A 103 -12.38 -68.94 14.71
N VAL A 104 -12.00 -67.70 15.03
CA VAL A 104 -12.37 -66.53 14.23
C VAL A 104 -11.20 -66.07 13.38
N ASN A 105 -11.45 -65.81 12.10
CA ASN A 105 -10.43 -65.28 11.19
C ASN A 105 -10.11 -63.82 11.55
N ILE A 106 -8.85 -63.52 11.89
CA ILE A 106 -8.39 -62.15 12.16
C ILE A 106 -7.33 -61.76 11.13
N LEU A 107 -7.58 -60.68 10.39
CA LEU A 107 -6.66 -60.12 9.41
C LEU A 107 -5.96 -58.89 9.99
N LEU A 108 -4.63 -58.95 10.10
CA LEU A 108 -3.79 -57.84 10.56
C LEU A 108 -3.24 -57.07 9.35
N SER A 109 -3.55 -55.78 9.24
CA SER A 109 -2.98 -54.92 8.19
C SER A 109 -1.49 -54.62 8.42
N LYS A 110 -0.76 -54.30 7.34
CA LYS A 110 0.66 -53.92 7.40
C LYS A 110 0.81 -52.64 8.24
N GLY A 111 1.40 -52.75 9.43
CA GLY A 111 1.64 -51.62 10.35
C GLY A 111 1.08 -51.79 11.76
N VAL A 112 0.42 -52.91 12.07
CA VAL A 112 -0.01 -53.23 13.44
C VAL A 112 1.19 -53.75 14.25
N THR A 113 1.93 -52.86 14.90
CA THR A 113 3.07 -53.21 15.77
C THR A 113 2.96 -52.51 17.12
N GLY A 114 3.28 -53.20 18.22
CA GLY A 114 3.21 -52.62 19.56
C GLY A 114 3.02 -53.66 20.66
N ALA A 115 3.12 -53.22 21.91
CA ALA A 115 2.84 -54.01 23.10
C ALA A 115 1.63 -53.44 23.84
N VAL A 116 0.72 -54.30 24.30
CA VAL A 116 -0.47 -53.92 25.05
C VAL A 116 -0.42 -54.51 26.45
N THR A 117 -0.88 -53.73 27.43
CA THR A 117 -1.08 -54.16 28.81
C THR A 117 -2.55 -53.95 29.15
N LEU A 118 -3.29 -55.04 29.39
CA LEU A 118 -4.73 -54.99 29.58
C LEU A 118 -5.19 -56.13 30.49
N ASN A 119 -6.13 -55.84 31.39
CA ASN A 119 -6.83 -56.84 32.18
C ASN A 119 -8.29 -56.85 31.74
N LEU A 120 -8.77 -58.04 31.36
CA LEU A 120 -10.14 -58.28 30.91
C LEU A 120 -10.75 -59.32 31.85
N TYR A 121 -11.92 -59.01 32.40
CA TYR A 121 -12.66 -59.89 33.31
C TYR A 121 -14.04 -60.15 32.72
N ASP A 122 -14.42 -61.42 32.64
CA ASP A 122 -15.77 -61.86 32.22
C ASP A 122 -16.23 -61.25 30.88
N VAL A 123 -15.34 -61.19 29.88
CA VAL A 123 -15.65 -60.61 28.56
C VAL A 123 -15.83 -61.70 27.52
N THR A 124 -16.59 -61.41 26.46
CA THR A 124 -16.65 -62.29 25.28
C THR A 124 -15.43 -62.08 24.37
N VAL A 125 -15.15 -63.03 23.47
CA VAL A 125 -14.00 -62.92 22.56
C VAL A 125 -14.14 -61.71 21.63
N LYS A 126 -15.37 -61.44 21.16
CA LYS A 126 -15.69 -60.23 20.40
C LYS A 126 -15.34 -58.97 21.19
N GLU A 127 -15.79 -58.87 22.44
CA GLU A 127 -15.50 -57.73 23.30
C GLU A 127 -13.99 -57.58 23.59
N ALA A 128 -13.29 -58.70 23.79
CA ALA A 128 -11.85 -58.72 23.99
C ALA A 128 -11.09 -58.17 22.76
N ILE A 129 -11.49 -58.54 21.54
CA ILE A 129 -10.89 -58.02 20.30
C ILE A 129 -11.05 -56.50 20.20
N TYR A 130 -12.26 -55.98 20.45
CA TYR A 130 -12.51 -54.54 20.44
C TYR A 130 -11.74 -53.81 21.55
N ALA A 131 -11.64 -54.39 22.75
CA ALA A 131 -10.94 -53.78 23.88
C ALA A 131 -9.43 -53.69 23.64
N VAL A 132 -8.81 -54.76 23.11
CA VAL A 132 -7.39 -54.80 22.77
C VAL A 132 -7.08 -53.83 21.63
N ALA A 133 -7.91 -53.82 20.58
CA ALA A 133 -7.73 -52.89 19.45
C ALA A 133 -7.82 -51.42 19.91
N ARG A 134 -8.82 -51.08 20.74
CA ARG A 134 -8.98 -49.73 21.29
C ARG A 134 -7.80 -49.32 22.16
N ALA A 135 -7.31 -50.20 23.03
CA ALA A 135 -6.16 -49.94 23.89
C ALA A 135 -4.88 -49.65 23.09
N ALA A 136 -4.73 -50.28 21.92
CA ALA A 136 -3.60 -50.11 21.03
C ALA A 136 -3.76 -48.97 20.00
N GLY A 137 -4.93 -48.34 19.93
CA GLY A 137 -5.23 -47.28 18.93
C GLY A 137 -5.53 -47.82 17.52
N TYR A 138 -5.97 -49.07 17.42
CA TYR A 138 -6.39 -49.73 16.19
C TYR A 138 -7.91 -49.76 16.05
N TRP A 139 -8.39 -49.75 14.80
CA TRP A 139 -9.80 -49.93 14.46
C TRP A 139 -10.07 -51.36 14.00
N VAL A 140 -11.26 -51.86 14.29
CA VAL A 140 -11.70 -53.22 13.91
C VAL A 140 -12.89 -53.12 12.99
N GLU A 141 -12.78 -53.73 11.80
CA GLU A 141 -13.89 -53.93 10.86
C GLU A 141 -14.35 -55.37 10.93
N ALA A 142 -15.64 -55.59 11.19
CA ALA A 142 -16.23 -56.93 11.22
C ALA A 142 -16.75 -57.29 9.82
N HIS A 143 -16.40 -58.47 9.34
CA HIS A 143 -16.94 -59.07 8.11
C HIS A 143 -17.63 -60.39 8.42
N ASP A 144 -18.38 -60.93 7.45
CA ASP A 144 -19.08 -62.19 7.60
C ASP A 144 -18.06 -63.34 7.77
N GLY A 145 -17.84 -63.77 9.01
CA GLY A 145 -16.85 -64.81 9.38
C GLY A 145 -15.45 -64.32 9.80
N GLY A 146 -15.23 -63.04 10.12
CA GLY A 146 -13.92 -62.56 10.61
C GLY A 146 -13.82 -61.09 11.02
N TYR A 147 -12.66 -60.68 11.53
CA TYR A 147 -12.32 -59.31 11.93
C TYR A 147 -11.05 -58.81 11.22
N THR A 148 -11.09 -57.62 10.63
CA THR A 148 -9.92 -56.94 10.05
C THR A 148 -9.46 -55.81 10.96
N ILE A 149 -8.18 -55.75 11.29
CA ILE A 149 -7.60 -54.74 12.20
C ILE A 149 -6.74 -53.75 11.41
N ILE A 150 -7.11 -52.47 11.50
CA ILE A 150 -6.55 -51.38 10.69
C ILE A 150 -5.87 -50.34 11.59
N VAL A 151 -4.71 -49.85 11.16
CA VAL A 151 -3.97 -48.78 11.83
C VAL A 151 -4.75 -47.46 11.78
N GLY A 152 -4.92 -46.80 12.93
CA GLY A 152 -5.70 -45.55 13.04
C GLY A 152 -5.19 -44.38 12.20
N SER A 153 -3.94 -44.39 11.74
CA SER A 153 -3.41 -43.40 10.79
C SER A 153 -3.86 -43.63 9.33
N ALA A 154 -4.24 -44.86 8.98
CA ALA A 154 -4.75 -45.22 7.66
C ALA A 154 -6.30 -45.26 7.61
N ALA A 155 -6.94 -45.46 8.76
CA ALA A 155 -8.41 -45.50 8.87
C ALA A 155 -9.11 -44.13 8.70
N GLY A 156 -8.38 -43.01 8.64
CA GLY A 156 -8.96 -41.67 8.52
C GLY A 156 -8.97 -41.08 7.11
N VAL A 157 -8.28 -41.69 6.14
CA VAL A 157 -8.16 -41.15 4.77
C VAL A 157 -8.99 -41.94 3.76
N ASP A 158 -9.18 -43.25 4.00
CA ASP A 158 -9.87 -44.14 3.03
C ASP A 158 -11.04 -44.94 3.65
N ASN A 159 -11.48 -44.63 4.88
CA ASN A 159 -12.58 -45.38 5.50
C ASN A 159 -13.95 -44.76 5.17
N PRO A 160 -14.83 -45.46 4.41
CA PRO A 160 -16.21 -45.04 4.18
C PRO A 160 -17.07 -45.03 5.46
N ALA A 161 -16.59 -45.60 6.57
CA ALA A 161 -17.18 -45.52 7.89
C ALA A 161 -16.64 -44.37 8.76
N SER A 162 -15.62 -43.62 8.29
CA SER A 162 -15.29 -42.36 8.93
C SER A 162 -16.45 -41.39 8.71
N ASN A 163 -17.04 -40.90 9.79
CA ASN A 163 -18.07 -39.87 9.72
C ASN A 163 -17.43 -38.50 9.43
N ASN A 164 -16.51 -38.47 8.46
CA ASN A 164 -15.88 -37.25 7.97
C ASN A 164 -16.79 -36.65 6.91
N ARG A 165 -17.13 -35.38 7.10
CA ARG A 165 -17.93 -34.60 6.19
C ARG A 165 -17.01 -33.64 5.46
N VAL A 166 -17.03 -33.70 4.13
CA VAL A 166 -16.37 -32.69 3.29
C VAL A 166 -17.34 -31.54 3.07
N GLN A 167 -16.93 -30.33 3.45
CA GLN A 167 -17.69 -29.11 3.22
C GLN A 167 -16.82 -28.05 2.54
N THR A 168 -17.36 -27.46 1.49
CA THR A 168 -16.73 -26.33 0.79
C THR A 168 -17.34 -25.04 1.31
N LEU A 169 -16.48 -24.18 1.86
CA LEU A 169 -16.86 -22.88 2.39
C LEU A 169 -16.28 -21.78 1.49
N LYS A 170 -17.06 -20.75 1.18
CA LYS A 170 -16.60 -19.61 0.37
C LYS A 170 -16.14 -18.48 1.30
N VAL A 171 -14.98 -17.91 1.00
CA VAL A 171 -14.42 -16.73 1.67
C VAL A 171 -14.59 -15.53 0.73
N GLN A 172 -15.22 -14.45 1.19
CA GLN A 172 -15.58 -13.31 0.36
C GLN A 172 -14.61 -12.13 0.55
N TYR A 173 -14.38 -11.72 1.78
CA TYR A 173 -13.71 -10.47 2.15
C TYR A 173 -12.30 -10.69 2.69
N SER A 174 -12.07 -11.80 3.39
CA SER A 174 -10.76 -12.13 3.96
C SER A 174 -9.83 -12.86 2.97
N ASP A 175 -8.52 -12.82 3.25
CA ASP A 175 -7.54 -13.57 2.47
C ASP A 175 -7.65 -15.07 2.74
N THR A 176 -7.76 -15.88 1.68
CA THR A 176 -8.03 -17.32 1.78
C THR A 176 -6.87 -18.07 2.43
N LEU A 177 -5.62 -17.63 2.24
CA LEU A 177 -4.45 -18.26 2.85
C LEU A 177 -4.40 -18.05 4.36
N GLN A 178 -4.58 -16.80 4.80
CA GLN A 178 -4.59 -16.45 6.22
C GLN A 178 -5.74 -17.14 6.95
N VAL A 179 -6.93 -17.15 6.36
CA VAL A 179 -8.08 -17.86 6.92
C VAL A 179 -7.80 -19.36 7.01
N ALA A 180 -7.23 -19.97 5.98
CA ALA A 180 -6.90 -21.40 6.01
C ALA A 180 -5.87 -21.76 7.10
N ASP A 181 -4.84 -20.94 7.32
CA ASP A 181 -3.86 -21.16 8.41
C ASP A 181 -4.49 -21.05 9.80
N ILE A 182 -5.42 -20.10 9.99
CA ILE A 182 -6.17 -19.98 11.24
C ILE A 182 -7.06 -21.22 11.43
N LEU A 183 -7.83 -21.59 10.41
CA LEU A 183 -8.76 -22.72 10.48
C LEU A 183 -8.05 -24.06 10.70
N ALA A 184 -6.86 -24.26 10.10
CA ALA A 184 -6.06 -25.46 10.28
C ALA A 184 -5.72 -25.77 11.76
N LYS A 185 -5.67 -24.74 12.62
CA LYS A 185 -5.40 -24.88 14.07
C LYS A 185 -6.63 -25.32 14.87
N TYR A 186 -7.83 -25.21 14.30
CA TYR A 186 -9.10 -25.55 14.95
C TYR A 186 -9.74 -26.84 14.42
N VAL A 187 -9.07 -27.49 13.47
CA VAL A 187 -9.46 -28.78 12.88
C VAL A 187 -8.92 -29.94 13.74
N SER A 188 -9.57 -31.10 13.68
CA SER A 188 -9.15 -32.33 14.36
C SER A 188 -7.75 -32.78 13.90
N ARG A 189 -7.11 -33.68 14.68
CA ARG A 189 -5.83 -34.33 14.32
C ARG A 189 -5.86 -34.97 12.93
N TYR A 190 -7.04 -35.42 12.49
CA TYR A 190 -7.23 -36.11 11.21
C TYR A 190 -7.88 -35.25 10.13
N GLY A 191 -8.30 -34.03 10.46
CA GLY A 191 -8.97 -33.19 9.48
C GLY A 191 -7.99 -32.46 8.58
N LYS A 192 -8.43 -32.18 7.35
CA LYS A 192 -7.64 -31.51 6.32
C LYS A 192 -8.33 -30.23 5.87
N VAL A 193 -7.54 -29.16 5.74
CA VAL A 193 -7.99 -27.89 5.18
C VAL A 193 -7.21 -27.62 3.91
N THR A 194 -7.91 -27.51 2.79
CA THR A 194 -7.30 -27.22 1.49
C THR A 194 -7.84 -25.90 0.94
N PRO A 195 -7.02 -24.83 0.86
CA PRO A 195 -7.43 -23.58 0.25
C PRO A 195 -7.43 -23.66 -1.27
N LEU A 196 -8.50 -23.19 -1.90
CA LEU A 196 -8.66 -23.02 -3.34
C LEU A 196 -8.62 -21.53 -3.70
N LEU A 197 -7.41 -21.02 -3.92
CA LEU A 197 -7.14 -19.59 -4.13
C LEU A 197 -7.88 -19.00 -5.33
N GLY A 198 -7.92 -19.75 -6.45
CA GLY A 198 -8.56 -19.27 -7.69
C GLY A 198 -10.08 -19.04 -7.58
N ARG A 199 -10.74 -19.60 -6.56
CA ARG A 199 -12.18 -19.46 -6.34
C ARG A 199 -12.53 -18.82 -4.99
N LYS A 200 -11.52 -18.42 -4.20
CA LYS A 200 -11.67 -18.01 -2.79
C LYS A 200 -12.55 -18.98 -2.00
N MET A 201 -12.26 -20.27 -2.10
CA MET A 201 -12.97 -21.32 -1.36
C MET A 201 -11.99 -22.07 -0.48
N ILE A 202 -12.49 -22.63 0.62
CA ILE A 202 -11.74 -23.51 1.51
C ILE A 202 -12.53 -24.81 1.58
N VAL A 203 -11.85 -25.92 1.28
CA VAL A 203 -12.40 -27.26 1.45
C VAL A 203 -11.94 -27.76 2.82
N VAL A 204 -12.91 -28.10 3.66
CA VAL A 204 -12.67 -28.65 5.01
C VAL A 204 -13.19 -30.07 5.02
N GLU A 205 -12.33 -31.01 5.39
CA GLU A 205 -12.64 -32.42 5.59
C GLU A 205 -12.40 -32.75 7.06
N ASP A 206 -13.47 -32.96 7.84
CA ASP A 206 -13.38 -33.31 9.26
C ASP A 206 -14.70 -33.91 9.76
N LEU A 207 -14.76 -34.32 11.03
CA LEU A 207 -16.00 -34.73 11.70
C LEU A 207 -17.03 -33.58 11.70
N PRO A 208 -18.34 -33.90 11.62
CA PRO A 208 -19.41 -32.89 11.48
C PRO A 208 -19.40 -31.82 12.57
N ALA A 209 -19.07 -32.18 13.83
CA ALA A 209 -19.00 -31.23 14.94
C ALA A 209 -17.88 -30.18 14.79
N PHE A 210 -16.76 -30.54 14.15
CA PHE A 210 -15.66 -29.60 13.90
C PHE A 210 -15.94 -28.74 12.66
N VAL A 211 -16.58 -29.31 11.64
CA VAL A 211 -17.02 -28.55 10.46
C VAL A 211 -18.00 -27.44 10.86
N GLU A 212 -18.98 -27.72 11.72
CA GLU A 212 -19.91 -26.70 12.24
C GLU A 212 -19.19 -25.59 13.05
N ARG A 213 -18.14 -25.95 13.79
CA ARG A 213 -17.33 -24.97 14.54
C ARG A 213 -16.53 -24.09 13.59
N VAL A 214 -15.92 -24.68 12.56
CA VAL A 214 -15.17 -23.97 11.52
C VAL A 214 -16.09 -23.04 10.75
N GLU A 215 -17.31 -23.47 10.42
CA GLU A 215 -18.32 -22.63 9.75
C GLU A 215 -18.70 -21.41 10.60
N LYS A 216 -18.97 -21.61 11.91
CA LYS A 216 -19.26 -20.51 12.84
C LYS A 216 -18.08 -19.53 12.97
N LEU A 217 -16.85 -20.06 13.05
CA LEU A 217 -15.64 -19.23 13.13
C LEU A 217 -15.42 -18.45 11.83
N LEU A 218 -15.65 -19.08 10.67
CA LEU A 218 -15.55 -18.40 9.37
C LEU A 218 -16.55 -17.26 9.26
N GLY A 219 -17.79 -17.43 9.74
CA GLY A 219 -18.79 -16.37 9.76
C GLY A 219 -18.43 -15.17 10.64
N GLN A 220 -17.58 -15.36 11.67
CA GLN A 220 -17.06 -14.28 12.51
C GLN A 220 -15.83 -13.59 11.91
N LEU A 221 -15.06 -14.30 11.08
CA LEU A 221 -13.83 -13.81 10.47
C LEU A 221 -14.09 -13.09 9.14
N ASP A 222 -14.99 -13.63 8.32
CA ASP A 222 -15.32 -13.12 6.99
C ASP A 222 -16.45 -12.09 7.02
N VAL A 223 -16.26 -11.02 7.80
CA VAL A 223 -17.20 -9.90 7.92
C VAL A 223 -16.94 -8.88 6.81
N PRO A 224 -17.98 -8.27 6.21
CA PRO A 224 -17.80 -7.20 5.22
C PRO A 224 -16.99 -6.03 5.81
N PRO A 225 -15.92 -5.58 5.13
CA PRO A 225 -15.11 -4.45 5.58
C PRO A 225 -15.92 -3.16 5.45
N LYS A 226 -15.71 -2.23 6.39
CA LYS A 226 -16.37 -0.93 6.34
C LYS A 226 -15.75 -0.04 5.27
N GLN A 227 -16.56 0.84 4.70
CA GLN A 227 -16.10 1.89 3.81
C GLN A 227 -16.01 3.21 4.58
N ILE A 228 -14.93 3.95 4.37
CA ILE A 228 -14.65 5.21 5.02
C ILE A 228 -14.42 6.25 3.95
N MET A 229 -15.22 7.31 3.97
CA MET A 229 -14.99 8.51 3.18
C MET A 229 -14.08 9.44 3.96
N ILE A 230 -13.02 9.91 3.34
CA ILE A 230 -12.09 10.88 3.91
C ILE A 230 -12.21 12.17 3.13
N GLU A 231 -12.56 13.24 3.82
CA GLU A 231 -12.51 14.60 3.30
C GLU A 231 -11.32 15.33 3.93
N ALA A 232 -10.39 15.82 3.11
CA ALA A 232 -9.34 16.70 3.57
C ALA A 232 -9.59 18.11 3.05
N LYS A 233 -9.47 19.11 3.91
CA LYS A 233 -9.57 20.54 3.59
C LYS A 233 -8.18 21.14 3.76
N ILE A 234 -7.62 21.58 2.65
CA ILE A 234 -6.31 22.23 2.58
C ILE A 234 -6.58 23.69 2.25
N LEU A 235 -6.23 24.58 3.17
CA LEU A 235 -6.34 26.02 3.00
C LEU A 235 -4.93 26.59 2.89
N GLU A 236 -4.65 27.32 1.83
CA GLU A 236 -3.42 28.10 1.68
C GLU A 236 -3.79 29.57 1.58
N VAL A 237 -3.22 30.39 2.46
CA VAL A 237 -3.38 31.85 2.43
C VAL A 237 -2.00 32.45 2.21
N THR A 238 -1.83 33.17 1.11
CA THR A 238 -0.62 33.90 0.79
C THR A 238 -0.90 35.39 0.91
N LEU A 239 -0.10 36.07 1.71
CA LEU A 239 -0.09 37.50 1.91
C LEU A 239 1.23 38.06 1.39
N ASP A 240 1.16 38.84 0.31
CA ASP A 240 2.30 39.52 -0.30
C ASP A 240 2.19 41.01 -0.01
N GLU A 241 3.16 41.54 0.73
CA GLU A 241 3.30 42.96 1.03
C GLU A 241 4.58 43.46 0.38
N SER A 242 4.48 44.47 -0.49
CA SER A 242 5.65 45.12 -1.08
C SER A 242 5.55 46.63 -0.96
N GLU A 243 6.59 47.21 -0.37
CA GLU A 243 6.73 48.64 -0.19
C GLU A 243 8.01 49.09 -0.91
N ARG A 244 7.88 50.12 -1.73
CA ARG A 244 9.00 50.77 -2.42
C ARG A 244 8.97 52.25 -2.09
N PHE A 245 10.06 52.71 -1.48
CA PHE A 245 10.27 54.12 -1.18
C PHE A 245 11.66 54.54 -1.65
N GLY A 246 11.74 55.66 -2.37
CA GLY A 246 13.02 56.23 -2.75
C GLY A 246 12.95 57.22 -3.91
N VAL A 247 14.10 57.83 -4.19
CA VAL A 247 14.31 58.73 -5.33
C VAL A 247 15.12 57.99 -6.39
N ASP A 248 14.60 57.92 -7.62
CA ASP A 248 15.31 57.27 -8.74
C ASP A 248 16.30 58.24 -9.38
N TRP A 249 17.49 58.35 -8.79
CA TRP A 249 18.54 59.24 -9.26
C TRP A 249 19.02 58.94 -10.69
N LYS A 250 18.78 57.74 -11.23
CA LYS A 250 19.12 57.44 -12.63
C LYS A 250 18.20 58.17 -13.61
N GLN A 251 16.93 58.37 -13.25
CA GLN A 251 15.98 59.15 -14.04
C GLN A 251 16.11 60.66 -13.79
N VAL A 252 16.50 61.07 -12.57
CA VAL A 252 16.75 62.48 -12.23
C VAL A 252 17.93 63.06 -13.05
N PHE A 253 18.94 62.25 -13.35
CA PHE A 253 20.12 62.65 -14.14
C PHE A 253 20.15 62.11 -15.57
N GLY A 254 19.08 61.44 -16.02
CA GLY A 254 18.98 60.85 -17.36
C GLY A 254 17.88 61.51 -18.18
N THR A 255 18.20 62.03 -19.37
CA THR A 255 17.19 62.56 -20.29
C THR A 255 16.35 61.44 -20.92
N PRO A 256 15.03 61.63 -21.12
CA PRO A 256 14.21 60.67 -21.87
C PRO A 256 14.65 60.66 -23.34
N GLY A 257 15.16 59.51 -23.81
CA GLY A 257 15.67 59.36 -25.18
C GLY A 257 17.19 59.38 -25.23
N GLY A 258 17.79 58.20 -25.07
CA GLY A 258 19.17 57.81 -25.39
C GLY A 258 20.17 58.91 -25.76
N ASP A 259 20.63 59.67 -24.77
CA ASP A 259 22.00 60.19 -24.72
C ASP A 259 22.31 60.57 -23.26
N THR A 260 23.24 59.84 -22.64
CA THR A 260 23.62 59.99 -21.23
C THR A 260 24.30 61.33 -20.97
N THR A 261 23.50 62.34 -20.62
CA THR A 261 23.93 63.72 -20.27
C THR A 261 24.39 63.90 -18.82
N GLY A 262 24.43 62.80 -18.05
CA GLY A 262 25.10 62.69 -16.76
C GLY A 262 25.54 61.25 -16.50
N SER A 263 26.76 61.05 -16.02
CA SER A 263 27.31 59.72 -15.77
C SER A 263 28.06 59.70 -14.43
N PHE A 264 27.80 58.65 -13.65
CA PHE A 264 28.33 58.42 -12.30
C PHE A 264 28.86 56.99 -12.23
N GLY A 265 30.13 56.82 -11.88
CA GLY A 265 30.75 55.49 -11.81
C GLY A 265 32.16 55.50 -11.24
N THR A 266 32.69 54.30 -10.98
CA THR A 266 34.09 54.07 -10.60
C THR A 266 34.71 53.06 -11.56
N THR A 267 35.41 53.53 -12.58
CA THR A 267 36.25 52.68 -13.44
C THR A 267 37.64 52.56 -12.79
N GLY A 268 38.13 51.33 -12.67
CA GLY A 268 39.23 50.90 -11.80
C GLY A 268 40.56 51.67 -11.89
N LEU A 269 41.37 51.55 -10.83
CA LEU A 269 42.59 52.29 -10.55
C LEU A 269 43.84 51.82 -11.34
N ALA A 270 43.73 51.56 -12.65
CA ALA A 270 44.90 51.21 -13.46
C ALA A 270 44.82 51.66 -14.93
N GLY A 271 45.67 52.63 -15.30
CA GLY A 271 46.22 52.85 -16.65
C GLY A 271 45.36 53.65 -17.64
N GLY A 272 45.65 54.95 -17.83
CA GLY A 272 44.82 55.89 -18.61
C GLY A 272 45.11 56.07 -20.11
N THR A 273 44.29 56.91 -20.75
CA THR A 273 44.58 57.94 -21.80
C THR A 273 43.30 58.78 -22.01
N LEU A 274 43.41 60.05 -22.46
CA LEU A 274 42.30 61.00 -22.62
C LEU A 274 41.31 60.69 -23.77
N ALA A 275 41.47 59.55 -24.45
CA ALA A 275 40.52 59.02 -25.43
C ALA A 275 39.70 57.84 -24.87
N ALA A 276 39.86 57.54 -23.58
CA ALA A 276 39.14 56.51 -22.85
C ALA A 276 38.44 57.16 -21.63
N PRO A 277 37.28 56.64 -21.19
CA PRO A 277 36.47 57.27 -20.14
C PRO A 277 37.31 57.54 -18.87
N PRO A 278 37.08 58.67 -18.18
CA PRO A 278 37.89 59.10 -17.05
C PRO A 278 37.95 57.99 -15.98
N GLN A 279 39.17 57.63 -15.59
CA GLN A 279 39.43 56.66 -14.52
C GLN A 279 39.37 57.37 -13.17
N GLY A 280 38.60 56.80 -12.24
CA GLY A 280 38.29 57.37 -10.93
C GLY A 280 36.80 57.61 -10.71
N PHE A 281 36.47 58.25 -9.59
CA PHE A 281 35.13 58.79 -9.35
C PHE A 281 34.94 60.00 -10.26
N PHE A 282 34.02 59.91 -11.21
CA PHE A 282 33.68 61.02 -12.08
C PHE A 282 32.19 61.38 -11.95
N PHE A 283 31.92 62.68 -12.00
CA PHE A 283 30.59 63.27 -12.00
C PHE A 283 30.60 64.36 -13.06
N SER A 284 29.81 64.17 -14.12
CA SER A 284 29.62 65.16 -15.20
C SER A 284 28.15 65.55 -15.22
N LEU A 285 27.90 66.87 -15.20
CA LEU A 285 26.55 67.45 -15.21
C LEU A 285 26.49 68.44 -16.38
N LEU A 286 25.81 68.07 -17.46
CA LEU A 286 25.79 68.88 -18.68
C LEU A 286 24.61 69.88 -18.73
N ASP A 287 23.57 69.69 -17.93
CA ASP A 287 22.41 70.59 -17.85
C ASP A 287 21.96 70.90 -16.41
N LYS A 288 21.39 72.10 -16.20
CA LYS A 288 20.98 72.63 -14.87
C LYS A 288 19.55 72.28 -14.45
N ARG A 289 18.85 71.41 -15.19
CA ARG A 289 17.44 71.09 -14.90
C ARG A 289 17.35 69.86 -14.00
N LEU A 290 17.03 70.09 -12.72
CA LEU A 290 16.79 69.03 -11.74
C LEU A 290 15.30 68.66 -11.77
N GLU A 291 14.96 67.50 -12.33
CA GLU A 291 13.62 66.93 -12.24
C GLU A 291 13.61 65.83 -11.17
N LEU A 292 12.97 66.08 -10.02
CA LEU A 292 12.95 65.15 -8.89
C LEU A 292 11.80 64.14 -9.05
N PHE A 293 12.13 62.86 -9.25
CA PHE A 293 11.16 61.77 -9.28
C PHE A 293 11.15 61.03 -7.94
N LEU A 294 10.09 61.26 -7.16
CA LEU A 294 9.83 60.53 -5.92
C LEU A 294 8.94 59.32 -6.21
N GLY A 295 9.45 58.12 -5.96
CA GLY A 295 8.70 56.88 -6.05
C GLY A 295 8.27 56.42 -4.65
N ALA A 296 6.96 56.40 -4.41
CA ALA A 296 6.35 55.76 -3.25
C ALA A 296 5.23 54.84 -3.73
N LEU A 297 5.42 53.52 -3.60
CA LEU A 297 4.44 52.51 -4.01
C LEU A 297 4.34 51.46 -2.91
N ALA A 298 3.14 51.30 -2.35
CA ALA A 298 2.80 50.19 -1.46
C ALA A 298 1.77 49.31 -2.17
N SER A 299 2.04 48.00 -2.21
CA SER A 299 1.17 46.99 -2.80
C SER A 299 0.91 45.87 -1.79
N LYS A 300 -0.35 45.45 -1.70
CA LYS A 300 -0.79 44.38 -0.80
C LYS A 300 -1.66 43.39 -1.57
N GLY A 301 -1.13 42.19 -1.79
CA GLY A 301 -1.80 41.07 -2.41
C GLY A 301 -2.24 40.04 -1.37
N ARG A 302 -3.47 39.54 -1.49
CA ARG A 302 -3.96 38.40 -0.69
C ARG A 302 -4.54 37.36 -1.63
N VAL A 303 -3.99 36.16 -1.59
CA VAL A 303 -4.47 35.00 -2.35
C VAL A 303 -4.92 33.93 -1.35
N ARG A 304 -6.10 33.35 -1.60
CA ARG A 304 -6.63 32.25 -0.81
C ARG A 304 -6.96 31.08 -1.73
N THR A 305 -6.34 29.94 -1.47
CA THR A 305 -6.60 28.68 -2.15
C THR A 305 -7.30 27.74 -1.18
N LEU A 306 -8.42 27.15 -1.62
CA LEU A 306 -9.12 26.10 -0.88
C LEU A 306 -9.19 24.87 -1.77
N SER A 307 -8.64 23.76 -1.29
CA SER A 307 -8.74 22.47 -1.95
C SER A 307 -9.39 21.47 -1.01
N THR A 308 -10.40 20.76 -1.49
CA THR A 308 -11.15 19.78 -0.70
C THR A 308 -11.15 18.39 -1.33
N PRO A 309 -9.99 17.70 -1.43
CA PRO A 309 -9.95 16.33 -1.92
C PRO A 309 -10.82 15.41 -1.05
N LYS A 310 -11.55 14.52 -1.74
CA LYS A 310 -12.41 13.50 -1.15
C LYS A 310 -12.02 12.14 -1.71
N LEU A 311 -11.96 11.15 -0.83
CA LEU A 311 -11.51 9.81 -1.17
C LEU A 311 -12.31 8.79 -0.37
N LEU A 312 -12.86 7.78 -1.06
CA LEU A 312 -13.45 6.62 -0.40
C LEU A 312 -12.40 5.51 -0.31
N ALA A 313 -12.24 4.93 0.87
CA ALA A 313 -11.29 3.87 1.14
C ALA A 313 -11.94 2.74 1.92
N LEU A 314 -11.49 1.51 1.69
CA LEU A 314 -11.87 0.37 2.51
C LEU A 314 -11.05 0.35 3.80
N GLU A 315 -11.64 -0.23 4.84
CA GLU A 315 -10.95 -0.48 6.10
C GLU A 315 -9.65 -1.29 5.89
N ASN A 316 -8.56 -0.83 6.50
CA ASN A 316 -7.22 -1.40 6.43
C ASN A 316 -6.60 -1.43 5.01
N GLN A 317 -7.18 -0.71 4.05
CA GLN A 317 -6.63 -0.59 2.69
C GLN A 317 -6.08 0.82 2.46
N GLU A 318 -4.89 0.90 1.88
CA GLU A 318 -4.32 2.18 1.48
C GLU A 318 -5.04 2.71 0.23
N ALA A 319 -5.44 3.98 0.29
CA ALA A 319 -5.98 4.69 -0.85
C ALA A 319 -5.16 5.97 -1.09
N LYS A 320 -4.93 6.28 -2.37
CA LYS A 320 -4.10 7.40 -2.83
C LYS A 320 -4.88 8.24 -3.84
N VAL A 321 -4.86 9.55 -3.65
CA VAL A 321 -5.31 10.53 -4.65
C VAL A 321 -4.19 11.51 -4.98
N ILE A 322 -4.06 11.84 -6.26
CA ILE A 322 -3.11 12.82 -6.79
C ILE A 322 -3.92 13.82 -7.58
N ILE A 323 -3.84 15.11 -7.22
CA ILE A 323 -4.50 16.21 -7.90
C ILE A 323 -3.44 17.25 -8.23
N GLY A 324 -3.08 17.36 -9.50
CA GLY A 324 -2.11 18.33 -9.98
C GLY A 324 -1.50 17.93 -11.32
N ASP A 325 -0.34 18.52 -11.61
CA ASP A 325 0.31 18.41 -12.91
C ASP A 325 1.51 17.46 -12.87
N SER A 326 1.70 16.73 -13.97
CA SER A 326 2.85 15.86 -14.20
C SER A 326 3.76 16.50 -15.24
N THR A 327 4.80 17.20 -14.79
CA THR A 327 5.72 17.94 -15.67
C THR A 327 6.83 17.03 -16.17
N GLY A 328 6.90 16.81 -17.48
CA GLY A 328 7.98 16.05 -18.11
C GLY A 328 9.29 16.84 -18.14
N TYR A 329 10.40 16.20 -17.77
CA TYR A 329 11.76 16.70 -17.94
C TYR A 329 12.64 15.66 -18.60
N LYS A 330 13.64 16.13 -19.33
CA LYS A 330 14.54 15.30 -20.14
C LYS A 330 15.76 14.92 -19.31
N VAL A 331 15.99 13.62 -19.17
CA VAL A 331 17.20 13.04 -18.58
C VAL A 331 18.10 12.55 -19.70
N THR A 332 19.19 13.28 -19.94
CA THR A 332 20.22 12.89 -20.90
C THR A 332 21.27 12.04 -20.18
N THR A 333 21.34 10.75 -20.49
CA THR A 333 22.41 9.88 -20.01
C THR A 333 23.40 9.66 -21.15
N THR A 334 24.67 9.99 -20.95
CA THR A 334 25.73 9.78 -21.96
C THR A 334 26.59 8.61 -21.50
N ILE A 335 26.53 7.49 -22.23
CA ILE A 335 27.38 6.31 -21.99
C ILE A 335 28.12 6.01 -23.30
N ASN A 336 29.44 5.88 -23.24
CA ASN A 336 30.29 5.54 -24.41
C ASN A 336 29.98 6.37 -25.68
N GLN A 337 29.90 7.70 -25.55
CA GLN A 337 29.60 8.64 -26.65
C GLN A 337 28.22 8.49 -27.30
N VAL A 338 27.36 7.60 -26.80
CA VAL A 338 25.95 7.53 -27.18
C VAL A 338 25.15 8.35 -26.16
N THR A 339 24.49 9.40 -26.64
CA THR A 339 23.54 10.19 -25.86
C THR A 339 22.18 9.53 -25.96
N THR A 340 21.68 8.99 -24.84
CA THR A 340 20.30 8.50 -24.74
C THR A 340 19.47 9.50 -23.96
N GLU A 341 18.33 9.87 -24.53
CA GLU A 341 17.39 10.82 -23.95
C GLU A 341 16.19 10.05 -23.42
N SER A 342 15.94 10.15 -22.12
CA SER A 342 14.76 9.59 -21.47
C SER A 342 13.90 10.72 -20.93
N ILE A 343 12.58 10.64 -21.14
CA ILE A 343 11.64 11.60 -20.54
C ILE A 343 11.18 11.01 -19.20
N GLN A 344 11.40 11.75 -18.11
CA GLN A 344 10.87 11.42 -16.79
C GLN A 344 9.82 12.46 -16.40
N PHE A 345 8.87 12.07 -15.57
CA PHE A 345 7.78 12.93 -15.13
C PHE A 345 7.94 13.30 -13.66
N LEU A 346 7.82 14.59 -13.35
CA LEU A 346 7.77 15.11 -11.99
C LEU A 346 6.33 15.45 -11.64
N GLU A 347 5.72 14.64 -10.77
CA GLU A 347 4.38 14.89 -10.22
C GLU A 347 4.43 16.02 -9.18
N SER A 348 3.56 17.01 -9.34
CA SER A 348 3.33 18.10 -8.38
C SER A 348 1.85 18.37 -8.18
N GLY A 349 1.49 18.94 -7.04
CA GLY A 349 0.12 19.21 -6.62
C GLY A 349 -0.18 18.66 -5.24
N ILE A 350 -1.44 18.30 -5.00
CA ILE A 350 -1.94 17.74 -3.76
C ILE A 350 -1.94 16.22 -3.88
N ILE A 351 -1.17 15.56 -3.04
CA ILE A 351 -1.14 14.11 -2.93
C ILE A 351 -1.62 13.75 -1.53
N LEU A 352 -2.66 12.93 -1.44
CA LEU A 352 -3.17 12.43 -0.17
C LEU A 352 -3.12 10.91 -0.20
N LYS A 353 -2.34 10.33 0.71
CA LYS A 353 -2.38 8.90 1.01
C LYS A 353 -3.01 8.70 2.37
N VAL A 354 -3.92 7.75 2.48
CA VAL A 354 -4.61 7.44 3.73
C VAL A 354 -4.89 5.95 3.85
N THR A 355 -4.72 5.43 5.05
CA THR A 355 -5.14 4.09 5.45
C THR A 355 -6.07 4.25 6.65
N PRO A 356 -7.40 4.07 6.48
CA PRO A 356 -8.34 4.14 7.59
C PRO A 356 -8.52 2.77 8.25
N SER A 357 -8.80 2.78 9.55
CA SER A 357 -9.18 1.61 10.34
C SER A 357 -10.27 1.99 11.33
N VAL A 358 -11.22 1.09 11.63
CA VAL A 358 -12.35 1.41 12.52
C VAL A 358 -12.21 0.64 13.84
N ASP A 359 -12.14 1.37 14.94
CA ASP A 359 -12.14 0.80 16.28
C ASP A 359 -13.52 0.24 16.66
N GLN A 360 -13.57 -0.65 17.65
CA GLN A 360 -14.81 -1.26 18.17
C GLN A 360 -15.83 -0.21 18.66
N ARG A 361 -15.34 0.97 19.07
CA ARG A 361 -16.17 2.11 19.50
C ARG A 361 -16.71 2.97 18.34
N GLY A 362 -16.47 2.58 17.08
CA GLY A 362 -16.90 3.35 15.91
C GLY A 362 -16.07 4.62 15.67
N ARG A 363 -14.86 4.69 16.24
CA ARG A 363 -13.88 5.75 15.96
C ARG A 363 -13.00 5.33 14.79
N VAL A 364 -12.57 6.29 13.99
CA VAL A 364 -11.71 6.05 12.83
C VAL A 364 -10.28 6.38 13.20
N VAL A 365 -9.41 5.37 13.16
CA VAL A 365 -7.96 5.54 13.19
C VAL A 365 -7.50 5.80 11.75
N LEU A 366 -6.71 6.84 11.57
CA LEU A 366 -6.27 7.33 10.27
C LEU A 366 -4.76 7.45 10.26
N LYS A 367 -4.10 6.67 9.39
CA LYS A 367 -2.72 6.93 8.99
C LYS A 367 -2.74 7.78 7.74
N VAL A 368 -2.26 9.02 7.83
CA VAL A 368 -2.41 10.02 6.76
C VAL A 368 -1.07 10.63 6.38
N GLN A 369 -0.89 10.78 5.07
CA GLN A 369 0.27 11.44 4.48
C GLN A 369 -0.19 12.47 3.43
N PRO A 370 -0.66 13.65 3.87
CA PRO A 370 -0.88 14.77 2.96
C PRO A 370 0.47 15.36 2.50
N GLU A 371 0.56 15.63 1.21
CA GLU A 371 1.66 16.33 0.56
C GLU A 371 1.10 17.42 -0.35
N VAL A 372 1.63 18.64 -0.23
CA VAL A 372 1.36 19.77 -1.13
C VAL A 372 2.66 20.14 -1.80
N SER A 373 2.69 20.11 -3.13
CA SER A 373 3.92 20.35 -3.88
C SER A 373 3.71 21.20 -5.13
N SER A 374 4.74 21.95 -5.50
CA SER A 374 4.81 22.72 -6.74
C SER A 374 6.07 22.33 -7.51
N ALA A 375 5.94 22.03 -8.80
CA ALA A 375 7.09 21.84 -9.69
C ALA A 375 7.39 23.13 -10.46
N SER A 376 8.66 23.44 -10.63
CA SER A 376 9.14 24.45 -11.58
C SER A 376 10.31 23.90 -12.37
N LEU A 377 10.31 24.17 -13.68
CA LEU A 377 11.37 23.77 -14.59
C LEU A 377 12.17 25.01 -14.99
N ALA A 378 13.44 25.09 -14.59
CA ALA A 378 14.33 26.19 -14.95
C ALA A 378 15.53 25.63 -15.74
N ALA A 379 15.71 26.10 -16.98
CA ALA A 379 16.79 25.67 -17.87
C ALA A 379 16.94 24.14 -18.04
N GLY A 380 15.81 23.40 -18.04
CA GLY A 380 15.80 21.93 -18.14
C GLY A 380 16.06 21.18 -16.84
N VAL A 381 16.31 21.88 -15.73
CA VAL A 381 16.47 21.29 -14.39
C VAL A 381 15.14 21.36 -13.63
N PRO A 382 14.56 20.22 -13.22
CA PRO A 382 13.34 20.21 -12.43
C PRO A 382 13.63 20.57 -10.98
N SER A 383 12.78 21.41 -10.39
CA SER A 383 12.79 21.74 -8.97
C SER A 383 11.40 21.44 -8.39
N LYS A 384 11.35 20.62 -7.34
CA LYS A 384 10.12 20.30 -6.61
C LYS A 384 10.20 20.93 -5.23
N LYS A 385 9.25 21.82 -4.91
CA LYS A 385 9.01 22.26 -3.53
C LYS A 385 7.87 21.41 -3.01
N SER A 386 8.04 20.79 -1.84
CA SER A 386 7.03 19.91 -1.27
C SER A 386 6.92 20.14 0.24
N THR A 387 5.68 20.15 0.73
CA THR A 387 5.30 20.22 2.14
C THR A 387 4.53 18.94 2.44
N GLN A 388 5.16 18.01 3.18
CA GLN A 388 4.57 16.72 3.51
C GLN A 388 4.50 16.52 5.02
N VAL A 389 3.42 15.91 5.48
CA VAL A 389 3.24 15.50 6.89
C VAL A 389 2.90 14.03 6.91
N THR A 390 3.50 13.25 7.81
CA THR A 390 3.10 11.85 8.08
C THR A 390 2.64 11.78 9.52
N THR A 391 1.39 11.41 9.76
CA THR A 391 0.85 11.26 11.11
C THR A 391 -0.16 10.13 11.20
N GLU A 392 -0.41 9.68 12.42
CA GLU A 392 -1.45 8.72 12.77
C GLU A 392 -2.32 9.35 13.86
N LEU A 393 -3.63 9.37 13.64
CA LEU A 393 -4.58 10.04 14.52
C LEU A 393 -5.88 9.26 14.65
N ILE A 394 -6.65 9.56 15.68
CA ILE A 394 -7.98 8.98 15.90
C ILE A 394 -9.04 10.08 15.88
N SER A 395 -10.11 9.86 15.12
CA SER A 395 -11.26 10.78 15.02
C SER A 395 -12.59 10.07 15.22
N GLY A 396 -13.61 10.82 15.65
CA GLY A 396 -14.99 10.39 15.55
C GLY A 396 -15.51 10.42 14.11
N ASP A 397 -16.59 9.68 13.85
CA ASP A 397 -17.37 9.76 12.59
C ASP A 397 -17.90 11.19 12.39
N GLY A 398 -17.53 11.84 11.28
CA GLY A 398 -17.89 13.22 10.95
C GLY A 398 -17.12 14.32 11.70
N GLN A 399 -16.17 13.97 12.56
CA GLN A 399 -15.42 14.95 13.33
C GLN A 399 -14.18 15.43 12.57
N SER A 400 -14.07 16.75 12.39
CA SER A 400 -12.89 17.38 11.79
C SER A 400 -11.74 17.48 12.78
N ILE A 401 -10.54 17.08 12.36
CA ILE A 401 -9.30 17.18 13.13
C ILE A 401 -8.28 18.03 12.36
N PHE A 402 -7.67 18.97 13.07
CA PHE A 402 -6.53 19.74 12.58
C PHE A 402 -5.27 18.89 12.66
N ILE A 403 -4.59 18.72 11.53
CA ILE A 403 -3.41 17.85 11.43
C ILE A 403 -2.13 18.67 11.49
N ALA A 404 -2.07 19.72 10.68
CA ALA A 404 -0.87 20.49 10.48
C ALA A 404 -1.18 21.90 10.02
N GLY A 405 -0.38 22.85 10.50
CA GLY A 405 -0.30 24.21 10.04
C GLY A 405 1.15 24.57 9.78
N LEU A 406 1.47 25.20 8.65
CA LEU A 406 2.81 25.72 8.36
C LEU A 406 2.69 27.19 8.01
N ILE A 407 3.33 28.06 8.80
CA ILE A 407 3.49 29.48 8.48
C ILE A 407 4.92 29.68 8.00
N LYS A 408 5.07 30.27 6.83
CA LYS A 408 6.35 30.63 6.23
C LYS A 408 6.34 32.11 5.91
N SER A 409 7.28 32.86 6.46
CA SER A 409 7.49 34.27 6.15
C SER A 409 8.87 34.47 5.52
N LYS A 410 8.93 35.19 4.40
CA LYS A 410 10.16 35.55 3.72
C LYS A 410 10.17 37.07 3.53
N GLY A 411 11.08 37.75 4.23
CA GLY A 411 11.39 39.16 4.01
C GLY A 411 12.62 39.31 3.10
N SER A 412 12.55 40.25 2.17
CA SER A 412 13.69 40.78 1.41
C SER A 412 13.72 42.28 1.60
N LEU A 413 14.87 42.82 2.00
CA LEU A 413 15.11 44.25 2.07
C LEU A 413 16.26 44.58 1.12
N ASP A 414 15.92 45.15 -0.03
CA ASP A 414 16.88 45.58 -1.04
C ASP A 414 17.07 47.09 -0.94
N ARG A 415 18.23 47.50 -0.43
CA ARG A 415 18.62 48.91 -0.34
C ARG A 415 19.68 49.23 -1.38
N SER A 416 19.37 50.18 -2.25
CA SER A 416 20.28 50.71 -3.27
C SER A 416 20.44 52.21 -3.08
N GLY A 417 21.66 52.73 -3.04
CA GLY A 417 21.87 54.16 -2.82
C GLY A 417 23.22 54.64 -3.30
N VAL A 418 23.41 55.96 -3.27
CA VAL A 418 24.71 56.59 -3.57
C VAL A 418 25.67 56.29 -2.40
N PRO A 419 26.88 55.75 -2.67
CA PRO A 419 27.88 55.53 -1.62
C PRO A 419 28.15 56.82 -0.83
N ILE A 420 28.38 56.72 0.49
CA ILE A 420 28.60 57.84 1.43
C ILE A 420 27.33 58.66 1.72
N LEU A 421 26.63 59.16 0.70
CA LEU A 421 25.43 60.00 0.86
C LEU A 421 24.21 59.23 1.36
N GLY A 422 24.06 57.96 0.97
CA GLY A 422 22.96 57.09 1.39
C GLY A 422 23.04 56.63 2.86
N ASP A 423 24.23 56.67 3.46
CA ASP A 423 24.48 56.18 4.83
C ASP A 423 24.36 57.29 5.89
N LEU A 424 24.21 58.55 5.48
CA LEU A 424 24.09 59.67 6.42
C LEU A 424 22.79 59.58 7.22
N PRO A 425 22.85 59.74 8.55
CA PRO A 425 21.64 59.86 9.36
C PRO A 425 20.83 61.09 8.89
N VAL A 426 19.50 60.99 8.91
CA VAL A 426 18.53 62.04 8.50
C VAL A 426 18.36 62.23 6.98
N ILE A 427 19.43 62.42 6.21
CA ILE A 427 19.33 62.70 4.76
C ILE A 427 19.54 61.48 3.85
N GLY A 428 20.04 60.36 4.38
CA GLY A 428 20.33 59.15 3.59
C GLY A 428 19.12 58.55 2.86
N ASN A 429 17.91 58.74 3.37
CA ASN A 429 16.67 58.25 2.73
C ASN A 429 16.32 59.03 1.44
N LEU A 430 16.84 60.24 1.23
CA LEU A 430 16.68 60.97 -0.04
C LEU A 430 17.68 60.46 -1.09
N PHE A 431 18.81 59.88 -0.66
CA PHE A 431 19.89 59.38 -1.52
C PHE A 431 19.95 57.86 -1.62
N SER A 432 18.90 57.17 -1.13
CA SER A 432 18.73 55.72 -1.27
C SER A 432 17.29 55.36 -1.64
N THR A 433 17.14 54.22 -2.29
CA THR A 433 15.89 53.52 -2.55
C THR A 433 15.89 52.24 -1.74
N ALA A 434 14.82 52.02 -0.99
CA ALA A 434 14.56 50.78 -0.28
C ALA A 434 13.35 50.09 -0.90
N ILE A 435 13.52 48.81 -1.20
CA ILE A 435 12.43 47.91 -1.59
C ILE A 435 12.33 46.87 -0.49
N GLU A 436 11.22 46.89 0.24
CA GLU A 436 10.88 45.90 1.23
C GLU A 436 9.79 45.00 0.66
N ALA A 437 10.05 43.70 0.61
CA ALA A 437 9.09 42.71 0.14
C ALA A 437 8.97 41.60 1.19
N VAL A 438 7.78 41.47 1.77
CA VAL A 438 7.44 40.45 2.76
C VAL A 438 6.37 39.55 2.18
N SER A 439 6.68 38.27 2.00
CA SER A 439 5.69 37.24 1.63
C SER A 439 5.48 36.27 2.77
N THR A 440 4.23 36.17 3.23
CA THR A 440 3.82 35.23 4.29
C THR A 440 2.80 34.26 3.73
N SER A 441 3.12 32.97 3.75
CA SER A 441 2.23 31.88 3.34
C SER A 441 1.87 31.03 4.55
N GLU A 442 0.58 30.81 4.78
CA GLU A 442 0.05 29.91 5.80
C GLU A 442 -0.69 28.75 5.12
N THR A 443 -0.33 27.52 5.46
CA THR A 443 -0.99 26.30 4.99
C THR A 443 -1.63 25.58 6.17
N VAL A 444 -2.92 25.28 6.08
CA VAL A 444 -3.71 24.56 7.10
C VAL A 444 -4.31 23.30 6.50
N VAL A 445 -4.13 22.16 7.18
CA VAL A 445 -4.66 20.85 6.77
C VAL A 445 -5.60 20.32 7.83
N ILE A 446 -6.87 20.12 7.45
CA ILE A 446 -7.93 19.55 8.29
C ILE A 446 -8.44 18.28 7.63
N ILE A 447 -8.66 17.21 8.39
CA ILE A 447 -9.24 15.96 7.88
C ILE A 447 -10.51 15.61 8.64
N THR A 448 -11.52 15.15 7.90
CA THR A 448 -12.82 14.72 8.42
C THR A 448 -13.14 13.34 7.84
N PRO A 449 -13.09 12.26 8.63
CA PRO A 449 -13.56 10.95 8.19
C PRO A 449 -15.07 10.81 8.37
N HIS A 450 -15.69 10.00 7.51
CA HIS A 450 -17.09 9.60 7.58
C HIS A 450 -17.21 8.11 7.31
N ILE A 451 -17.92 7.37 8.17
CA ILE A 451 -18.15 5.93 8.00
C ILE A 451 -19.40 5.73 7.14
N VAL A 452 -19.24 5.08 5.99
CA VAL A 452 -20.34 4.70 5.10
C VAL A 452 -20.89 3.35 5.57
N ARG A 453 -22.12 3.34 6.09
CA ARG A 453 -22.74 2.14 6.67
C ARG A 453 -23.56 1.35 5.65
N GLU A 454 -24.24 2.03 4.73
CA GLU A 454 -25.10 1.40 3.73
C GLU A 454 -24.67 1.74 2.30
N PRO A 455 -24.79 0.82 1.33
CA PRO A 455 -24.56 1.12 -0.09
C PRO A 455 -25.47 2.26 -0.60
N GLY A 456 -26.71 2.33 -0.09
CA GLY A 456 -27.64 3.41 -0.45
C GLY A 456 -27.25 4.78 0.10
N ASP A 457 -26.45 4.85 1.16
CA ASP A 457 -25.88 6.12 1.62
C ASP A 457 -24.83 6.61 0.62
N ALA A 458 -24.01 5.71 0.05
CA ALA A 458 -23.05 6.05 -0.99
C ALA A 458 -23.73 6.63 -2.24
N ASP A 459 -24.88 6.06 -2.64
CA ASP A 459 -25.69 6.57 -3.75
C ASP A 459 -26.23 7.97 -3.47
N ARG A 460 -26.83 8.21 -2.30
CA ARG A 460 -27.29 9.55 -1.89
C ARG A 460 -26.16 10.57 -1.87
N PHE A 461 -24.99 10.17 -1.34
CA PHE A 461 -23.81 11.03 -1.37
C PHE A 461 -23.36 11.32 -2.81
N SER A 462 -23.42 10.35 -3.72
CA SER A 462 -23.06 10.56 -5.12
C SER A 462 -24.02 11.53 -5.82
N GLU A 463 -25.33 11.42 -5.57
CA GLU A 463 -26.36 12.30 -6.12
C GLU A 463 -26.25 13.72 -5.57
N ASP A 464 -26.07 13.89 -4.26
CA ASP A 464 -25.88 15.19 -3.64
C ASP A 464 -24.61 15.87 -4.14
N ARG A 465 -23.56 15.09 -4.41
CA ARG A 465 -22.31 15.62 -5.00
C ARG A 465 -22.45 15.97 -6.46
N ALA A 466 -23.18 15.18 -7.25
CA ALA A 466 -23.47 15.53 -8.63
C ALA A 466 -24.22 16.88 -8.70
N ARG A 467 -25.21 17.08 -7.82
CA ARG A 467 -25.94 18.35 -7.70
C ARG A 467 -25.05 19.50 -7.24
N GLN A 468 -24.19 19.29 -6.23
CA GLN A 468 -23.26 20.32 -5.78
C GLN A 468 -22.21 20.68 -6.83
N ALA A 469 -21.71 19.69 -7.58
CA ALA A 469 -20.77 19.93 -8.67
C ALA A 469 -21.41 20.74 -9.80
N GLU A 470 -22.68 20.43 -10.14
CA GLU A 470 -23.46 21.19 -11.11
C GLU A 470 -23.72 22.63 -10.65
N GLN A 471 -24.06 22.83 -9.38
CA GLN A 471 -24.22 24.16 -8.78
C GLN A 471 -22.89 24.94 -8.71
N ALA A 472 -21.79 24.26 -8.38
CA ALA A 472 -20.46 24.87 -8.38
C ALA A 472 -20.06 25.30 -9.79
N ALA A 473 -20.26 24.44 -10.79
CA ALA A 473 -20.01 24.75 -12.20
C ALA A 473 -20.85 25.95 -12.66
N ALA A 474 -22.13 26.02 -12.27
CA ALA A 474 -23.00 27.17 -12.55
C ALA A 474 -22.49 28.45 -11.90
N SER A 475 -22.02 28.39 -10.65
CA SER A 475 -21.47 29.56 -9.94
C SER A 475 -20.14 30.05 -10.52
N ILE A 476 -19.28 29.13 -10.99
CA ILE A 476 -18.02 29.46 -11.66
C ILE A 476 -18.32 30.12 -13.01
N ALA A 477 -19.23 29.56 -13.81
CA ALA A 477 -19.66 30.15 -15.06
C ALA A 477 -20.26 31.55 -14.88
N GLU A 478 -20.99 31.77 -13.79
CA GLU A 478 -21.52 33.10 -13.45
C GLU A 478 -20.41 34.08 -13.03
N GLN A 479 -19.42 33.63 -12.25
CA GLN A 479 -18.25 34.44 -11.89
C GLN A 479 -17.42 34.82 -13.12
N GLU A 480 -17.17 33.88 -14.05
CA GLU A 480 -16.49 34.17 -15.31
C GLU A 480 -17.28 35.18 -16.17
N ALA A 481 -18.61 35.02 -16.25
CA ALA A 481 -19.48 35.94 -16.97
C ALA A 481 -19.56 37.34 -16.32
N ARG A 482 -19.31 37.44 -15.01
CA ARG A 482 -19.23 38.70 -14.25
C ARG A 482 -17.86 39.36 -14.37
N LEU A 483 -16.78 38.58 -14.36
CA LEU A 483 -15.41 39.04 -14.64
C LEU A 483 -15.32 39.61 -16.05
N ARG A 484 -15.89 38.94 -17.05
CA ARG A 484 -16.04 39.48 -18.41
C ARG A 484 -16.88 40.76 -18.48
N ARG A 485 -17.76 40.99 -17.50
CA ARG A 485 -18.59 42.21 -17.37
C ARG A 485 -17.98 43.31 -16.50
N GLY A 486 -16.78 43.11 -15.93
CA GLY A 486 -16.06 44.14 -15.17
C GLY A 486 -16.71 44.57 -13.85
N LYS A 487 -17.59 43.76 -13.25
CA LYS A 487 -18.25 44.11 -11.97
C LYS A 487 -17.43 43.58 -10.78
N PRO A 488 -17.08 44.42 -9.78
CA PRO A 488 -16.34 43.96 -8.61
C PRO A 488 -17.18 43.03 -7.71
N PRO A 489 -16.53 42.16 -6.89
CA PRO A 489 -17.22 41.21 -6.03
C PRO A 489 -18.01 41.93 -4.91
N PRO A 490 -19.10 41.31 -4.41
CA PRO A 490 -19.82 41.83 -3.24
C PRO A 490 -18.94 41.81 -1.98
N PRO A 491 -19.19 42.71 -1.01
CA PRO A 491 -18.40 42.82 0.22
C PRO A 491 -18.48 41.57 1.11
#